data_AF-A0AAU3ZLE5-F1
#
_entry.id   AF-A0AAU3ZLE5-F1
#
_cell.length_a   1.000
_cell.length_b   1.000
_cell.length_c   1.000
_cell.angle_alpha   90.00
_cell.angle_beta   90.00
_cell.angle_gamma   90.00
#
_symmetry.space_group_name_H-M   'P 1'
#
loop_
_entity.id
_entity.type
_entity.pdbx_description
1 polymer ?
#
loop_
_entity_poly.entity_id
_entity_poly.type
_entity_poly.pdbx_seq_one_letter_code
_entity_poly.pdbx_strand_id
1 'polypeptide(L)'
;MTAHGRTQLAHDERLLPTPKMRSDEQLIVLRAACASTDSFVDGARLAVATGLDKKKCGLVPAFLFSSGLLEAAGGHFSRYRPTSKGRVVADAWEKGEEAGFEALRSVWKGRWFARAIKERLGYGPVPRDGLVARLLTKANADRHRMRQAEILLDLLVAIGMVIPDGDGYMSWHEGACHQTDESGASSSDASQLPPRPGPYSAAPLLPEDLEMLNSNPLSGPSPRDARRMPPPEGAVAAQGAHVPSPRNAPSAPPRSEPSADPYADVDLLALLCPPVLLADLARLDKDEVMALHDHLRGLAALTAKLRGRPVF
;
A
#
# COMPACT_ATOMS: atom_id res chain seq x y z
N MET A 1 -27.94 -2.41 33.94
CA MET A 1 -26.74 -1.55 33.93
C MET A 1 -25.89 -1.92 32.72
N THR A 2 -26.19 -1.34 31.56
CA THR A 2 -25.51 -1.61 30.29
C THR A 2 -24.53 -0.47 30.04
N ALA A 3 -23.28 -0.65 30.48
CA ALA A 3 -22.20 0.29 30.21
C ALA A 3 -21.75 0.16 28.74
N HIS A 4 -22.48 0.79 27.83
CA HIS A 4 -22.02 1.05 26.46
C HIS A 4 -21.23 2.36 26.43
N GLY A 5 -20.17 2.42 27.25
CA GLY A 5 -19.21 3.51 27.26
C GLY A 5 -18.35 3.44 26.02
N ARG A 6 -18.73 4.22 25.01
CA ARG A 6 -17.96 4.55 23.80
C ARG A 6 -16.48 4.74 24.10
N THR A 7 -15.68 3.71 23.88
CA THR A 7 -14.30 3.88 23.44
C THR A 7 -14.34 4.01 21.91
N GLN A 8 -14.80 5.16 21.43
CA GLN A 8 -14.53 5.63 20.07
C GLN A 8 -13.03 5.98 20.00
N LEU A 9 -12.17 4.97 20.15
CA LEU A 9 -10.74 5.10 19.88
C LEU A 9 -10.61 5.38 18.39
N ALA A 10 -10.27 6.61 18.05
CA ALA A 10 -9.68 7.06 16.77
C ALA A 10 -9.89 6.06 15.61
N HIS A 11 -11.15 5.92 15.18
CA HIS A 11 -11.63 4.75 14.44
C HIS A 11 -11.16 4.70 12.97
N ASP A 12 -10.20 5.53 12.58
CA ASP A 12 -9.78 5.68 11.19
C ASP A 12 -8.25 5.74 11.03
N GLU A 13 -7.49 5.25 12.01
CA GLU A 13 -6.07 4.95 11.76
C GLU A 13 -5.95 3.77 10.80
N ARG A 14 -5.73 4.11 9.53
CA ARG A 14 -5.48 3.18 8.43
C ARG A 14 -4.08 2.57 8.61
N LEU A 15 -4.01 1.52 9.42
CA LEU A 15 -2.78 0.80 9.67
C LEU A 15 -2.25 0.17 8.36
N LEU A 16 -0.95 0.28 8.16
CA LEU A 16 -0.20 -0.39 7.08
C LEU A 16 0.51 -1.62 7.66
N PRO A 17 0.84 -2.63 6.83
CA PRO A 17 1.61 -3.78 7.27
C PRO A 17 2.99 -3.40 7.81
N THR A 18 3.59 -4.27 8.61
CA THR A 18 4.92 -4.04 9.17
C THR A 18 5.99 -4.01 8.07
N PRO A 19 7.00 -3.13 8.11
CA PRO A 19 8.09 -3.12 7.14
C PRO A 19 9.16 -4.19 7.44
N LYS A 20 9.05 -4.89 8.59
CA LYS A 20 10.06 -5.84 9.08
C LYS A 20 9.94 -7.24 8.44
N MET A 21 8.97 -7.44 7.57
CA MET A 21 8.61 -8.74 7.00
C MET A 21 8.10 -8.57 5.58
N ARG A 22 8.48 -9.48 4.69
CA ARG A 22 8.02 -9.47 3.28
C ARG A 22 6.55 -9.88 3.16
N SER A 23 5.95 -9.67 2.00
CA SER A 23 4.54 -10.01 1.74
C SER A 23 4.28 -11.51 1.87
N ASP A 24 5.14 -12.36 1.34
CA ASP A 24 5.02 -13.83 1.42
C ASP A 24 5.08 -14.34 2.87
N GLU A 25 6.05 -13.86 3.66
CA GLU A 25 6.15 -14.16 5.08
C GLU A 25 4.91 -13.67 5.85
N GLN A 26 4.38 -12.48 5.51
CA GLN A 26 3.16 -11.95 6.13
C GLN A 26 1.92 -12.78 5.81
N LEU A 27 1.80 -13.33 4.60
CA LEU A 27 0.70 -14.26 4.26
C LEU A 27 0.77 -15.55 5.09
N ILE A 28 1.97 -16.09 5.33
CA ILE A 28 2.15 -17.27 6.19
C ILE A 28 1.65 -16.96 7.62
N VAL A 29 2.04 -15.81 8.17
CA VAL A 29 1.59 -15.38 9.51
C VAL A 29 0.09 -15.10 9.54
N LEU A 30 -0.47 -14.49 8.49
CA LEU A 30 -1.90 -14.24 8.37
C LEU A 30 -2.70 -15.55 8.40
N ARG A 31 -2.28 -16.54 7.61
CA ARG A 31 -2.90 -17.87 7.57
C ARG A 31 -2.88 -18.53 8.95
N ALA A 32 -1.71 -18.56 9.60
CA ALA A 32 -1.56 -19.12 10.94
C ALA A 32 -2.41 -18.37 11.99
N ALA A 33 -2.49 -17.04 11.90
CA ALA A 33 -3.31 -16.24 12.80
C ALA A 33 -4.80 -16.55 12.62
N CYS A 34 -5.27 -16.66 11.38
CA CYS A 34 -6.67 -16.97 11.08
C CYS A 34 -7.07 -18.40 11.51
N ALA A 35 -6.15 -19.37 11.39
CA ALA A 35 -6.35 -20.76 11.77
C ALA A 35 -6.20 -21.03 13.29
N SER A 36 -5.83 -20.03 14.09
CA SER A 36 -5.63 -20.21 15.52
C SER A 36 -6.95 -20.53 16.23
N THR A 37 -7.02 -21.70 16.86
CA THR A 37 -8.16 -22.15 17.69
C THR A 37 -8.07 -21.67 19.13
N ASP A 38 -6.97 -21.02 19.49
CA ASP A 38 -6.68 -20.57 20.83
C ASP A 38 -7.53 -19.38 21.26
N SER A 39 -7.61 -19.17 22.58
CA SER A 39 -8.28 -17.99 23.16
C SER A 39 -7.69 -16.66 22.68
N PHE A 40 -6.40 -16.62 22.33
CA PHE A 40 -5.74 -15.45 21.77
C PHE A 40 -4.53 -15.81 20.89
N VAL A 41 -4.28 -14.95 19.91
CA VAL A 41 -3.13 -14.98 19.00
C VAL A 41 -1.98 -14.21 19.62
N ASP A 42 -0.87 -14.89 19.91
CA ASP A 42 0.39 -14.31 20.40
C ASP A 42 1.52 -14.56 19.38
N GLY A 43 2.45 -13.62 19.27
CA GLY A 43 3.64 -13.72 18.42
C GLY A 43 4.50 -14.94 18.72
N ALA A 44 4.55 -15.43 19.97
CA ALA A 44 5.27 -16.67 20.30
C ALA A 44 4.64 -17.90 19.61
N ARG A 45 3.31 -17.98 19.61
CA ARG A 45 2.57 -19.09 19.01
C ARG A 45 2.61 -19.03 17.49
N LEU A 46 2.47 -17.82 16.95
CA LEU A 46 2.64 -17.59 15.52
C LEU A 46 4.04 -18.01 15.07
N ALA A 47 5.09 -17.66 15.80
CA ALA A 47 6.45 -18.09 15.49
C ALA A 47 6.63 -19.61 15.47
N VAL A 48 6.03 -20.32 16.42
CA VAL A 48 6.04 -21.80 16.44
C VAL A 48 5.28 -22.36 15.24
N ALA A 49 4.11 -21.82 14.91
CA ALA A 49 3.29 -22.30 13.81
C ALA A 49 3.90 -22.02 12.43
N THR A 50 4.63 -20.92 12.27
CA THR A 50 5.19 -20.50 10.97
C THR A 50 6.69 -20.75 10.82
N GLY A 51 7.40 -21.06 11.90
CA GLY A 51 8.87 -21.15 11.90
C GLY A 51 9.58 -19.80 11.71
N LEU A 52 8.90 -18.67 11.95
CA LEU A 52 9.44 -17.33 11.75
C LEU A 52 9.84 -16.67 13.09
N ASP A 53 10.60 -15.57 13.03
CA ASP A 53 11.02 -14.85 14.23
C ASP A 53 9.83 -14.28 15.03
N LYS A 54 9.80 -14.55 16.33
CA LYS A 54 8.75 -14.11 17.27
C LYS A 54 8.52 -12.60 17.25
N LYS A 55 9.58 -11.79 17.17
CA LYS A 55 9.43 -10.32 17.19
C LYS A 55 8.76 -9.85 15.91
N LYS A 56 9.07 -10.46 14.76
CA LYS A 56 8.40 -10.15 13.49
C LYS A 56 6.93 -10.59 13.50
N CYS A 57 6.63 -11.82 13.92
CA CYS A 57 5.27 -12.34 13.97
C CYS A 57 4.33 -11.50 14.84
N GLY A 58 4.83 -10.98 15.97
CA GLY A 58 4.04 -10.15 16.88
C GLY A 58 3.56 -8.81 16.30
N LEU A 59 4.11 -8.35 15.16
CA LEU A 59 3.74 -7.07 14.53
C LEU A 59 2.57 -7.19 13.54
N VAL A 60 2.30 -8.38 13.01
CA VAL A 60 1.27 -8.61 11.98
C VAL A 60 -0.17 -8.49 12.52
N PRO A 61 -0.51 -8.98 13.73
CA PRO A 61 -1.87 -8.96 14.23
C PRO A 61 -2.54 -7.58 14.24
N ALA A 62 -1.77 -6.49 14.43
CA ALA A 62 -2.32 -5.13 14.39
C ALA A 62 -2.94 -4.78 13.02
N PHE A 63 -2.28 -5.14 11.92
CA PHE A 63 -2.82 -4.96 10.58
C PHE A 63 -3.98 -5.92 10.27
N LEU A 64 -3.93 -7.15 10.79
CA LEU A 64 -5.04 -8.11 10.64
C LEU A 64 -6.29 -7.69 11.42
N PHE A 65 -6.09 -7.01 12.55
CA PHE A 65 -7.16 -6.39 13.32
C PHE A 65 -7.79 -5.22 12.55
N SER A 66 -7.01 -4.31 11.97
CA SER A 66 -7.56 -3.19 11.18
C SER A 66 -8.24 -3.65 9.87
N SER A 67 -7.77 -4.75 9.27
CA SER A 67 -8.44 -5.41 8.14
C SER A 67 -9.60 -6.31 8.57
N GLY A 68 -9.90 -6.37 9.88
CA GLY A 68 -11.00 -7.09 10.51
C GLY A 68 -11.03 -8.60 10.23
N LEU A 69 -9.85 -9.20 10.08
CA LEU A 69 -9.65 -10.63 10.19
C LEU A 69 -9.55 -11.05 11.67
N LEU A 70 -9.00 -10.17 12.51
CA LEU A 70 -8.92 -10.35 13.96
C LEU A 70 -9.79 -9.33 14.71
N GLU A 71 -10.17 -9.67 15.93
CA GLU A 71 -10.86 -8.80 16.89
C GLU A 71 -10.17 -8.86 18.26
N ALA A 72 -10.43 -7.87 19.12
CA ALA A 72 -9.84 -7.82 20.45
C ALA A 72 -10.40 -8.96 21.35
N ALA A 73 -9.50 -9.66 22.06
CA ALA A 73 -9.83 -10.73 22.96
C ALA A 73 -9.74 -10.25 24.42
N GLY A 74 -10.88 -10.19 25.11
CA GLY A 74 -10.92 -9.97 26.57
C GLY A 74 -10.60 -8.53 27.02
N GLY A 75 -11.11 -7.51 26.33
CA GLY A 75 -11.02 -6.10 26.77
C GLY A 75 -9.62 -5.46 26.68
N HIS A 76 -8.59 -6.23 26.33
CA HIS A 76 -7.23 -5.73 26.13
C HIS A 76 -6.91 -5.58 24.64
N PHE A 77 -6.42 -4.40 24.24
CA PHE A 77 -6.06 -4.08 22.86
C PHE A 77 -4.86 -4.86 22.30
N SER A 78 -4.11 -5.55 23.15
CA SER A 78 -2.91 -6.33 22.76
C SER A 78 -3.18 -7.81 22.54
N ARG A 79 -4.40 -8.29 22.84
CA ARG A 79 -4.79 -9.68 22.65
C ARG A 79 -5.80 -9.73 21.53
N TYR A 80 -5.53 -10.56 20.53
CA TYR A 80 -6.37 -10.69 19.35
C TYR A 80 -6.92 -12.11 19.26
N ARG A 81 -8.08 -12.29 18.66
CA ARG A 81 -8.61 -13.60 18.27
C ARG A 81 -9.20 -13.54 16.86
N PRO A 82 -9.29 -14.67 16.13
CA PRO A 82 -9.91 -14.68 14.82
C PRO A 82 -11.40 -14.31 14.88
N THR A 83 -11.81 -13.40 14.00
CA THR A 83 -13.23 -13.11 13.74
C THR A 83 -13.88 -14.27 13.00
N SER A 84 -15.21 -14.24 12.85
CA SER A 84 -15.92 -15.17 11.96
C SER A 84 -15.37 -15.15 10.52
N LYS A 85 -15.03 -13.96 10.00
CA LYS A 85 -14.40 -13.81 8.67
C LYS A 85 -13.01 -14.44 8.61
N GLY A 86 -12.20 -14.24 9.65
CA GLY A 86 -10.89 -14.88 9.77
C GLY A 86 -10.99 -16.40 9.75
N ARG A 87 -11.98 -16.97 10.44
CA ARG A 87 -12.22 -18.42 10.45
C ARG A 87 -12.66 -18.96 9.09
N VAL A 88 -13.61 -18.31 8.42
CA VAL A 88 -14.02 -18.69 7.05
C VAL A 88 -12.82 -18.72 6.10
N VAL A 89 -11.93 -17.74 6.23
CA VAL A 89 -10.70 -17.65 5.46
C VAL A 89 -9.73 -18.80 5.81
N ALA A 90 -9.60 -19.18 7.08
CA ALA A 90 -8.84 -20.36 7.50
C ALA A 90 -9.42 -21.67 6.93
N ASP A 91 -10.73 -21.88 7.07
CA ASP A 91 -11.44 -23.05 6.54
C ASP A 91 -11.29 -23.16 5.02
N ALA A 92 -11.22 -22.03 4.31
CA ALA A 92 -10.98 -22.01 2.87
C ALA A 92 -9.55 -22.47 2.51
N TRP A 93 -8.53 -22.09 3.30
CA TRP A 93 -7.16 -22.59 3.11
C TRP A 93 -7.00 -24.08 3.39
N GLU A 94 -7.87 -24.68 4.21
CA GLU A 94 -7.90 -26.14 4.38
C GLU A 94 -8.40 -26.85 3.12
N LYS A 95 -9.25 -26.20 2.32
CA LYS A 95 -9.75 -26.72 1.04
C LYS A 95 -8.76 -26.53 -0.11
N GLY A 96 -7.89 -25.54 -0.02
CA GLY A 96 -6.86 -25.26 -1.02
C GLY A 96 -6.34 -23.83 -0.97
N GLU A 97 -5.20 -23.58 -1.61
CA GLU A 97 -4.55 -22.26 -1.61
C GLU A 97 -5.39 -21.21 -2.35
N GLU A 98 -5.88 -21.54 -3.54
CA GLU A 98 -6.78 -20.69 -4.34
C GLU A 98 -8.07 -20.32 -3.58
N ALA A 99 -8.68 -21.28 -2.91
CA ALA A 99 -9.89 -21.05 -2.11
C ALA A 99 -9.60 -20.08 -0.95
N GLY A 100 -8.44 -20.21 -0.31
CA GLY A 100 -7.98 -19.27 0.72
C GLY A 100 -7.76 -17.85 0.17
N PHE A 101 -7.14 -17.71 -1.00
CA PHE A 101 -6.98 -16.40 -1.65
C PHE A 101 -8.33 -15.79 -2.06
N GLU A 102 -9.25 -16.57 -2.63
CA GLU A 102 -10.60 -16.10 -2.95
C GLU A 102 -11.35 -15.61 -1.70
N ALA A 103 -11.32 -16.37 -0.62
CA ALA A 103 -11.94 -15.97 0.65
C ALA A 103 -11.31 -14.68 1.20
N LEU A 104 -9.97 -14.56 1.14
CA LEU A 104 -9.27 -13.37 1.58
C LEU A 104 -9.63 -12.15 0.72
N ARG A 105 -9.69 -12.31 -0.61
CA ARG A 105 -10.15 -11.27 -1.55
C ARG A 105 -11.56 -10.80 -1.21
N SER A 106 -12.46 -11.72 -0.92
CA SER A 106 -13.84 -11.40 -0.51
C SER A 106 -13.87 -10.55 0.77
N VAL A 107 -13.09 -10.91 1.79
CA VAL A 107 -12.99 -10.15 3.05
C VAL A 107 -12.37 -8.77 2.84
N TRP A 108 -11.38 -8.66 1.94
CA TRP A 108 -10.64 -7.41 1.69
C TRP A 108 -11.27 -6.48 0.65
N LYS A 109 -12.16 -6.96 -0.23
CA LYS A 109 -12.83 -6.17 -1.29
C LYS A 109 -13.46 -4.87 -0.78
N GLY A 110 -13.98 -4.88 0.44
CA GLY A 110 -14.60 -3.71 1.08
C GLY A 110 -13.67 -2.82 1.90
N ARG A 111 -12.38 -3.14 2.02
CA ARG A 111 -11.44 -2.40 2.86
C ARG A 111 -10.90 -1.15 2.16
N TRP A 112 -10.46 -0.18 2.96
CA TRP A 112 -10.04 1.14 2.47
C TRP A 112 -8.96 1.04 1.38
N PHE A 113 -7.99 0.15 1.54
CA PHE A 113 -6.89 -0.02 0.59
C PHE A 113 -7.36 -0.65 -0.73
N ALA A 114 -8.23 -1.66 -0.66
CA ALA A 114 -8.79 -2.30 -1.84
C ALA A 114 -9.66 -1.32 -2.62
N ARG A 115 -10.50 -0.54 -1.94
CA ARG A 115 -11.30 0.54 -2.56
C ARG A 115 -10.41 1.61 -3.19
N ALA A 116 -9.36 2.04 -2.50
CA ALA A 116 -8.43 3.06 -2.99
C ALA A 116 -7.70 2.63 -4.27
N ILE A 117 -7.26 1.38 -4.32
CA ILE A 117 -6.60 0.80 -5.49
C ILE A 117 -7.60 0.58 -6.62
N LYS A 118 -8.78 0.00 -6.35
CA LYS A 118 -9.84 -0.18 -7.36
C LYS A 118 -10.26 1.15 -7.98
N GLU A 119 -10.50 2.18 -7.17
CA GLU A 119 -10.84 3.52 -7.64
C GLU A 119 -9.75 4.09 -8.56
N ARG A 120 -8.47 3.87 -8.23
CA ARG A 120 -7.35 4.36 -9.03
C ARG A 120 -7.21 3.61 -10.36
N LEU A 121 -7.38 2.29 -10.33
CA LEU A 121 -7.27 1.41 -11.49
C LEU A 121 -8.51 1.42 -12.39
N GLY A 122 -9.64 1.96 -11.91
CA GLY A 122 -10.85 2.14 -12.72
C GLY A 122 -10.68 3.10 -13.92
N TYR A 123 -9.59 3.85 -13.97
CA TYR A 123 -9.24 4.73 -15.09
C TYR A 123 -8.22 4.10 -16.07
N GLY A 124 -7.86 2.83 -15.86
CA GLY A 124 -6.87 2.09 -16.66
C GLY A 124 -5.65 1.64 -15.85
N PRO A 125 -4.69 0.96 -16.49
CA PRO A 125 -3.47 0.48 -15.86
C PRO A 125 -2.64 1.64 -15.30
N VAL A 126 -2.03 1.43 -14.13
CA VAL A 126 -1.24 2.46 -13.42
C VAL A 126 0.13 1.90 -13.06
N PRO A 127 1.21 2.69 -13.17
CA PRO A 127 2.52 2.25 -12.71
C PRO A 127 2.52 1.98 -11.20
N ARG A 128 3.34 1.02 -10.78
CA ARG A 128 3.48 0.61 -9.37
C ARG A 128 3.59 1.79 -8.39
N ASP A 129 4.47 2.74 -8.68
CA ASP A 129 4.74 3.89 -7.80
C ASP A 129 3.51 4.78 -7.59
N GLY A 130 2.66 4.90 -8.62
CA GLY A 130 1.40 5.63 -8.54
C GLY A 130 0.39 4.97 -7.59
N LEU A 131 0.39 3.65 -7.50
CA LEU A 131 -0.43 2.90 -6.55
C LEU A 131 0.11 3.01 -5.12
N VAL A 132 1.43 2.95 -4.94
CA VAL A 132 2.07 3.15 -3.63
C VAL A 132 1.79 4.55 -3.10
N ALA A 133 1.96 5.59 -3.93
CA ALA A 133 1.62 6.97 -3.57
C ALA A 133 0.15 7.09 -3.15
N ARG A 134 -0.77 6.48 -3.92
CA ARG A 134 -2.20 6.47 -3.59
C ARG A 134 -2.49 5.81 -2.24
N LEU A 135 -1.83 4.70 -1.91
CA LEU A 135 -1.97 4.02 -0.63
C LEU A 135 -1.48 4.89 0.53
N LEU A 136 -0.35 5.57 0.38
CA LEU A 136 0.18 6.50 1.39
C LEU A 136 -0.77 7.66 1.64
N THR A 137 -1.26 8.32 0.58
CA THR A 137 -2.25 9.41 0.70
C THR A 137 -3.51 8.93 1.40
N LYS A 138 -4.03 7.77 1.02
CA LYS A 138 -5.23 7.22 1.65
C LYS A 138 -4.96 6.77 3.08
N ALA A 139 -3.77 6.30 3.43
CA ALA A 139 -3.42 5.96 4.80
C ALA A 139 -3.11 7.19 5.68
N ASN A 140 -3.10 8.40 5.10
CA ASN A 140 -2.57 9.62 5.73
C ASN A 140 -1.16 9.39 6.33
N ALA A 141 -0.30 8.76 5.53
CA ALA A 141 1.02 8.30 5.94
C ALA A 141 2.12 9.05 5.20
N ASP A 142 3.18 9.42 5.91
CA ASP A 142 4.36 10.06 5.33
C ASP A 142 5.17 9.12 4.43
N ARG A 143 6.05 9.73 3.61
CA ARG A 143 6.97 9.01 2.70
C ARG A 143 7.90 8.02 3.43
N HIS A 144 8.18 8.23 4.71
CA HIS A 144 8.96 7.26 5.52
C HIS A 144 8.28 5.89 5.65
N ARG A 145 6.97 5.81 5.40
CA ARG A 145 6.18 4.56 5.42
C ARG A 145 6.01 3.94 4.04
N MET A 146 6.71 4.45 3.01
CA MET A 146 6.65 3.95 1.63
C MET A 146 6.87 2.43 1.55
N ARG A 147 7.85 1.91 2.30
CA ARG A 147 8.10 0.47 2.34
C ARG A 147 6.90 -0.36 2.82
N GLN A 148 6.09 0.18 3.75
CA GLN A 148 4.89 -0.50 4.23
C GLN A 148 3.80 -0.50 3.16
N ALA A 149 3.65 0.58 2.39
CA ALA A 149 2.72 0.65 1.28
C ALA A 149 3.13 -0.26 0.11
N GLU A 150 4.43 -0.38 -0.19
CA GLU A 150 4.95 -1.39 -1.14
C GLU A 150 4.58 -2.81 -0.72
N ILE A 151 4.82 -3.17 0.55
CA ILE A 151 4.49 -4.51 1.05
C ILE A 151 2.97 -4.75 1.00
N LEU A 152 2.15 -3.74 1.27
CA LEU A 152 0.70 -3.85 1.11
C LEU A 152 0.33 -4.11 -0.34
N LEU A 153 0.95 -3.41 -1.29
CA LEU A 153 0.72 -3.65 -2.72
C LEU A 153 1.17 -5.05 -3.14
N ASP A 154 2.33 -5.52 -2.66
CA ASP A 154 2.81 -6.87 -2.91
C ASP A 154 1.89 -7.95 -2.32
N LEU A 155 1.28 -7.68 -1.15
CA LEU A 155 0.23 -8.54 -0.61
C LEU A 155 -0.99 -8.59 -1.53
N LEU A 156 -1.43 -7.45 -2.07
CA LEU A 156 -2.56 -7.39 -3.02
C LEU A 156 -2.27 -8.11 -4.34
N VAL A 157 -1.02 -8.07 -4.80
CA VAL A 157 -0.57 -8.82 -5.97
C VAL A 157 -0.54 -10.32 -5.66
N ALA A 158 0.05 -10.72 -4.53
CA ALA A 158 0.18 -12.13 -4.14
C ALA A 158 -1.18 -12.83 -3.97
N ILE A 159 -2.21 -12.12 -3.51
CA ILE A 159 -3.57 -12.68 -3.37
C ILE A 159 -4.41 -12.57 -4.65
N GLY A 160 -3.86 -12.00 -5.73
CA GLY A 160 -4.55 -11.84 -7.02
C GLY A 160 -5.68 -10.80 -7.01
N MET A 161 -5.52 -9.69 -6.27
CA MET A 161 -6.39 -8.50 -6.42
C MET A 161 -5.85 -7.50 -7.44
N VAL A 162 -4.53 -7.48 -7.61
CA VAL A 162 -3.81 -6.63 -8.55
C VAL A 162 -2.94 -7.53 -9.42
N ILE A 163 -2.97 -7.35 -10.74
CA ILE A 163 -2.18 -8.13 -11.70
C ILE A 163 -1.11 -7.20 -12.28
N PRO A 164 0.16 -7.62 -12.36
CA PRO A 164 1.15 -6.89 -13.13
C PRO A 164 0.87 -7.08 -14.63
N ASP A 165 0.66 -5.97 -15.34
CA ASP A 165 0.63 -5.93 -16.80
C ASP A 165 2.08 -5.72 -17.27
N GLY A 166 2.54 -6.50 -18.27
CA GLY A 166 3.94 -6.77 -18.63
C GLY A 166 4.95 -5.62 -18.86
N ASP A 167 4.59 -4.36 -18.62
CA ASP A 167 5.41 -3.16 -18.78
C ASP A 167 5.62 -2.38 -17.45
N GLY A 168 5.49 -3.07 -16.31
CA GLY A 168 5.57 -2.44 -14.98
C GLY A 168 4.31 -1.65 -14.58
N TYR A 169 3.25 -1.78 -15.39
CA TYR A 169 1.91 -1.32 -15.06
C TYR A 169 1.17 -2.38 -14.25
N MET A 170 0.11 -1.96 -13.59
CA MET A 170 -0.74 -2.84 -12.79
C MET A 170 -2.19 -2.62 -13.15
N SER A 171 -2.95 -3.70 -13.24
CA SER A 171 -4.39 -3.74 -13.48
C SER A 171 -5.13 -4.35 -12.29
N TRP A 172 -6.42 -4.05 -12.18
CA TRP A 172 -7.26 -4.61 -11.13
C TRP A 172 -7.82 -5.96 -11.58
N HIS A 173 -7.66 -7.00 -10.77
CA HIS A 173 -8.27 -8.30 -11.05
C HIS A 173 -9.78 -8.24 -10.74
N GLU A 174 -10.60 -7.97 -11.75
CA GLU A 174 -12.04 -8.09 -11.66
C GLU A 174 -12.43 -9.57 -11.78
N GLY A 175 -12.33 -10.28 -10.64
CA GLY A 175 -12.53 -11.72 -10.58
C GLY A 175 -13.68 -12.22 -11.45
N ALA A 176 -13.33 -13.06 -12.43
CA ALA A 176 -14.22 -13.80 -13.32
C ALA A 176 -15.14 -12.99 -14.26
N CYS A 177 -14.99 -11.67 -14.40
CA CYS A 177 -15.74 -10.91 -15.41
C CYS A 177 -15.00 -10.81 -16.76
N HIS A 178 -13.69 -11.02 -16.75
CA HIS A 178 -12.92 -11.26 -17.97
C HIS A 178 -12.70 -12.76 -18.08
N GLN A 179 -13.72 -13.48 -18.58
CA GLN A 179 -13.36 -14.55 -19.50
C GLN A 179 -12.54 -13.85 -20.58
N THR A 180 -11.27 -14.16 -20.61
CA THR A 180 -10.37 -13.77 -21.67
C THR A 180 -11.05 -14.22 -22.95
N ASP A 181 -11.68 -13.28 -23.66
CA ASP A 181 -11.94 -13.41 -25.08
C ASP A 181 -10.56 -13.45 -25.76
N GLU A 182 -9.82 -14.54 -25.56
CA GLU A 182 -8.90 -15.10 -26.56
C GLU A 182 -9.71 -15.69 -27.73
N SER A 183 -10.87 -15.10 -28.03
CA SER A 183 -11.53 -15.17 -29.34
C SER A 183 -10.77 -14.25 -30.30
N GLY A 184 -9.50 -14.60 -30.54
CA GLY A 184 -8.56 -13.83 -31.34
C GLY A 184 -7.61 -14.75 -32.09
N ALA A 185 -8.13 -15.36 -33.16
CA ALA A 185 -7.40 -16.00 -34.27
C ALA A 185 -7.21 -17.54 -34.23
N SER A 186 -8.32 -18.26 -34.43
CA SER A 186 -8.31 -19.39 -35.38
C SER A 186 -9.25 -19.06 -36.53
N SER A 187 -8.68 -18.33 -37.50
CA SER A 187 -9.22 -18.23 -38.85
C SER A 187 -8.77 -19.46 -39.63
N SER A 188 -9.68 -20.39 -39.90
CA SER A 188 -9.99 -20.88 -41.25
C SER A 188 -10.90 -22.11 -41.22
N ASP A 189 -12.08 -21.89 -41.80
CA ASP A 189 -12.69 -22.77 -42.81
C ASP A 189 -13.31 -24.11 -42.35
N ALA A 190 -14.63 -24.09 -42.11
CA ALA A 190 -15.52 -25.19 -42.44
C ALA A 190 -16.99 -24.75 -42.50
N SER A 191 -17.47 -24.53 -43.73
CA SER A 191 -18.75 -25.03 -44.27
C SER A 191 -20.07 -24.87 -43.50
N GLN A 192 -20.85 -23.88 -43.94
CA GLN A 192 -22.27 -23.90 -44.37
C GLN A 192 -23.31 -24.89 -43.76
N LEU A 193 -24.47 -24.33 -43.36
CA LEU A 193 -25.91 -24.70 -43.59
C LEU A 193 -26.81 -24.61 -42.31
N PRO A 194 -28.16 -24.53 -42.41
CA PRO A 194 -29.05 -23.46 -42.91
C PRO A 194 -29.98 -22.88 -41.79
N PRO A 195 -30.85 -21.88 -42.08
CA PRO A 195 -31.59 -21.13 -41.04
C PRO A 195 -32.89 -21.85 -40.61
N ARG A 196 -33.18 -21.82 -39.30
CA ARG A 196 -34.44 -22.32 -38.73
C ARG A 196 -35.26 -21.14 -38.17
N PRO A 197 -36.40 -20.77 -38.79
CA PRO A 197 -37.33 -19.80 -38.23
C PRO A 197 -38.32 -20.51 -37.29
N GLY A 198 -38.55 -19.93 -36.11
CA GLY A 198 -39.47 -20.46 -35.11
C GLY A 198 -39.76 -19.41 -34.04
N PRO A 199 -40.99 -18.90 -33.93
CA PRO A 199 -41.27 -17.60 -33.31
C PRO A 199 -41.93 -17.70 -31.92
N TYR A 200 -41.98 -16.56 -31.23
CA TYR A 200 -42.83 -16.23 -30.07
C TYR A 200 -42.67 -17.07 -28.79
N SER A 201 -42.16 -16.45 -27.73
CA SER A 201 -42.81 -16.61 -26.43
C SER A 201 -42.68 -15.36 -25.57
N ALA A 202 -43.85 -14.91 -25.14
CA ALA A 202 -44.20 -13.69 -24.44
C ALA A 202 -43.42 -13.38 -23.16
N ALA A 203 -43.26 -12.08 -22.92
CA ALA A 203 -43.00 -11.48 -21.62
C ALA A 203 -44.10 -11.80 -20.59
N PRO A 204 -43.78 -11.67 -19.30
CA PRO A 204 -44.65 -10.83 -18.47
C PRO A 204 -43.88 -9.76 -17.67
N LEU A 205 -44.44 -8.55 -17.78
CA LEU A 205 -44.25 -7.39 -16.92
C LEU A 205 -44.62 -7.69 -15.47
N LEU A 206 -43.83 -7.21 -14.51
CA LEU A 206 -44.21 -7.03 -13.11
C LEU A 206 -43.65 -5.71 -12.57
N PRO A 207 -44.30 -5.10 -11.56
CA PRO A 207 -44.58 -3.68 -11.53
C PRO A 207 -43.57 -2.88 -10.72
N GLU A 208 -43.40 -1.64 -11.14
CA GLU A 208 -42.94 -0.53 -10.32
C GLU A 208 -43.94 -0.30 -9.19
N ASP A 209 -43.47 -0.33 -7.94
CA ASP A 209 -44.19 0.35 -6.86
C ASP A 209 -43.29 0.61 -5.64
N LEU A 210 -43.52 1.81 -5.09
CA LEU A 210 -43.23 2.29 -3.74
C LEU A 210 -41.87 2.92 -3.46
N GLU A 211 -41.83 4.20 -3.84
CA GLU A 211 -41.35 5.29 -2.99
C GLU A 211 -41.66 5.06 -1.50
N MET A 212 -40.63 5.15 -0.65
CA MET A 212 -40.82 5.63 0.73
C MET A 212 -39.66 6.55 1.12
N LEU A 213 -40.00 7.83 1.03
CA LEU A 213 -39.48 8.95 1.81
C LEU A 213 -39.06 8.50 3.22
N ASN A 214 -37.79 8.69 3.59
CA ASN A 214 -37.44 8.85 4.99
C ASN A 214 -36.58 10.09 5.17
N SER A 215 -37.30 11.20 5.36
CA SER A 215 -36.79 12.49 5.76
C SER A 215 -36.54 12.51 7.28
N ASN A 216 -35.59 13.38 7.66
CA ASN A 216 -35.35 14.01 8.97
C ASN A 216 -34.25 13.43 9.88
N PRO A 217 -33.62 14.28 10.72
CA PRO A 217 -33.32 15.70 10.50
C PRO A 217 -31.88 16.09 10.86
N LEU A 218 -31.49 17.24 10.31
CA LEU A 218 -30.47 18.15 10.84
C LEU A 218 -30.59 18.27 12.37
N SER A 219 -29.48 18.05 13.06
CA SER A 219 -29.22 18.62 14.38
C SER A 219 -27.91 19.39 14.30
N GLY A 220 -28.02 20.66 14.69
CA GLY A 220 -27.03 21.69 14.46
C GLY A 220 -25.81 21.66 15.41
N PRO A 221 -24.93 22.65 15.24
CA PRO A 221 -23.64 22.71 15.90
C PRO A 221 -23.75 23.25 17.33
N SER A 222 -23.16 22.54 18.29
CA SER A 222 -22.95 23.09 19.63
C SER A 222 -21.51 23.64 19.73
N PRO A 223 -21.34 24.95 19.99
CA PRO A 223 -20.04 25.57 20.18
C PRO A 223 -19.64 25.55 21.67
N ARG A 224 -18.33 25.72 21.90
CA ARG A 224 -17.65 26.01 23.18
C ARG A 224 -17.36 24.79 24.08
N ASP A 225 -16.08 24.47 24.18
CA ASP A 225 -15.37 24.85 25.41
C ASP A 225 -13.85 24.89 25.19
N ALA A 226 -13.36 26.13 25.10
CA ALA A 226 -11.96 26.46 25.27
C ALA A 226 -11.62 26.31 26.75
N ARG A 227 -10.93 25.23 27.13
CA ARG A 227 -10.19 25.19 28.40
C ARG A 227 -8.69 25.28 28.17
N ARG A 228 -8.24 26.44 28.60
CA ARG A 228 -6.92 27.03 28.74
C ARG A 228 -6.10 26.31 29.84
N MET A 229 -4.77 26.35 29.66
CA MET A 229 -3.68 26.30 30.67
C MET A 229 -3.21 24.93 31.19
N PRO A 230 -1.96 24.82 31.71
CA PRO A 230 -0.70 25.53 31.42
C PRO A 230 0.49 24.55 31.17
N PRO A 231 1.69 25.04 30.79
CA PRO A 231 2.87 24.19 30.59
C PRO A 231 3.57 23.88 31.92
N PRO A 232 4.20 22.70 32.07
CA PRO A 232 5.29 22.54 33.03
C PRO A 232 6.63 22.73 32.32
N GLU A 233 7.28 23.85 32.68
CA GLU A 233 8.72 24.04 32.59
C GLU A 233 9.43 22.86 33.27
N GLY A 234 10.32 22.21 32.52
CA GLY A 234 11.14 21.11 33.01
C GLY A 234 12.42 21.07 32.19
N ALA A 235 13.24 22.12 32.34
CA ALA A 235 14.61 22.15 31.85
C ALA A 235 15.41 21.02 32.50
N VAL A 236 15.71 19.98 31.73
CA VAL A 236 16.68 18.95 32.12
C VAL A 236 17.82 18.94 31.11
N ALA A 237 18.93 19.49 31.59
CA ALA A 237 20.32 19.26 31.19
C ALA A 237 20.57 18.61 29.81
N ALA A 238 21.11 19.45 28.91
CA ALA A 238 21.87 19.03 27.75
C ALA A 238 22.99 18.07 28.17
N GLN A 239 22.81 16.77 27.91
CA GLN A 239 23.88 15.80 27.91
C GLN A 239 24.56 15.85 26.53
N GLY A 240 25.87 16.13 26.55
CA GLY A 240 26.68 16.37 25.37
C GLY A 240 26.57 15.24 24.34
N ALA A 241 26.16 15.61 23.13
CA ALA A 241 26.30 14.77 21.95
C ALA A 241 27.79 14.55 21.66
N HIS A 242 28.29 13.36 22.02
CA HIS A 242 29.61 12.89 21.68
C HIS A 242 29.67 12.61 20.16
N VAL A 243 30.16 13.58 19.40
CA VAL A 243 30.46 13.43 17.97
C VAL A 243 31.58 12.39 17.82
N PRO A 244 31.36 11.26 17.12
CA PRO A 244 32.44 10.31 16.85
C PRO A 244 33.47 10.95 15.90
N SER A 245 34.72 10.99 16.34
CA SER A 245 35.86 11.47 15.53
C SER A 245 35.97 10.70 14.21
N PRO A 246 36.31 11.38 13.10
CA PRO A 246 36.51 10.73 11.81
C PRO A 246 37.64 9.70 11.92
N ARG A 247 37.33 8.48 11.48
CA ARG A 247 38.25 7.35 11.44
C ARG A 247 39.33 7.65 10.40
N ASN A 248 40.54 7.96 10.86
CA ASN A 248 41.72 8.05 10.01
C ASN A 248 41.91 6.73 9.26
N ALA A 249 41.71 6.76 7.94
CA ALA A 249 42.03 5.64 7.06
C ALA A 249 43.57 5.47 7.04
N PRO A 250 44.07 4.23 7.14
CA PRO A 250 45.50 3.97 7.05
C PRO A 250 46.02 4.28 5.64
N SER A 251 47.15 4.98 5.61
CA SER A 251 47.94 5.30 4.43
C SER A 251 48.21 4.05 3.59
N ALA A 252 47.70 4.05 2.35
CA ALA A 252 48.09 3.09 1.33
C ALA A 252 49.51 3.42 0.81
N PRO A 253 50.33 2.40 0.49
CA PRO A 253 51.69 2.59 -0.02
C PRO A 253 51.73 3.09 -1.47
N PRO A 254 52.85 3.70 -1.91
CA PRO A 254 52.98 4.29 -3.23
C PRO A 254 53.23 3.20 -4.27
N ARG A 255 52.44 3.21 -5.36
CA ARG A 255 52.83 2.52 -6.60
C ARG A 255 52.63 3.43 -7.80
N SER A 256 53.76 3.71 -8.41
CA SER A 256 54.03 4.29 -9.71
C SER A 256 53.31 3.54 -10.83
N GLU A 257 52.63 4.24 -11.74
CA GLU A 257 53.10 4.58 -13.09
C GLU A 257 51.98 5.27 -13.91
N PRO A 258 52.31 6.13 -14.90
CA PRO A 258 51.35 6.93 -15.63
C PRO A 258 50.79 6.15 -16.84
N SER A 259 49.68 5.46 -16.66
CA SER A 259 48.86 5.02 -17.79
C SER A 259 47.98 6.19 -18.24
N ALA A 260 48.36 6.79 -19.36
CA ALA A 260 47.51 7.70 -20.13
C ALA A 260 46.29 6.93 -20.65
N ASP A 261 45.26 6.80 -19.81
CA ASP A 261 43.99 6.24 -20.20
C ASP A 261 43.08 7.36 -20.74
N PRO A 262 42.57 7.27 -21.98
CA PRO A 262 41.67 8.25 -22.59
C PRO A 262 40.22 8.13 -22.08
N TYR A 263 40.03 7.55 -20.89
CA TYR A 263 38.73 7.46 -20.25
C TYR A 263 38.35 8.80 -19.66
N ALA A 264 37.53 9.48 -20.46
CA ALA A 264 36.30 10.07 -20.00
C ALA A 264 36.51 11.20 -19.00
N ASP A 265 36.62 12.39 -19.56
CA ASP A 265 35.71 13.47 -19.19
C ASP A 265 34.28 12.88 -19.26
N VAL A 266 33.90 12.10 -18.24
CA VAL A 266 32.56 11.56 -18.06
C VAL A 266 31.73 12.80 -18.06
N ASP A 267 30.98 13.00 -19.13
CA ASP A 267 30.16 14.18 -19.32
C ASP A 267 29.17 14.23 -18.15
N LEU A 268 29.58 14.93 -17.09
CA LEU A 268 28.80 15.08 -15.86
C LEU A 268 27.47 15.75 -16.21
N LEU A 269 27.39 16.48 -17.34
CA LEU A 269 26.14 17.00 -17.88
C LEU A 269 25.26 15.88 -18.43
N ALA A 270 25.81 14.86 -19.09
CA ALA A 270 25.04 13.70 -19.54
C ALA A 270 24.48 12.86 -18.38
N LEU A 271 25.17 12.84 -17.22
CA LEU A 271 24.65 12.21 -15.99
C LEU A 271 23.63 13.08 -15.24
N LEU A 272 23.71 14.41 -15.39
CA LEU A 272 22.80 15.36 -14.73
C LEU A 272 21.54 15.66 -15.54
N CYS A 273 21.51 15.31 -16.83
CA CYS A 273 20.42 15.64 -17.74
C CYS A 273 19.95 14.40 -18.52
N PRO A 274 19.16 13.49 -17.91
CA PRO A 274 18.14 12.80 -18.68
C PRO A 274 17.30 13.89 -19.38
N PRO A 275 16.98 13.76 -20.69
CA PRO A 275 16.15 14.74 -21.37
C PRO A 275 14.80 14.82 -20.64
N VAL A 276 14.57 15.92 -19.94
CA VAL A 276 13.27 16.19 -19.31
C VAL A 276 12.27 16.34 -20.45
N LEU A 277 11.38 15.37 -20.60
CA LEU A 277 10.36 15.42 -21.63
C LEU A 277 9.39 16.57 -21.31
N LEU A 278 9.07 17.40 -22.29
CA LEU A 278 8.12 18.52 -22.13
C LEU A 278 6.75 18.05 -21.62
N ALA A 279 6.38 16.79 -21.91
CA ALA A 279 5.17 16.16 -21.41
C ALA A 279 5.15 16.00 -19.89
N ASP A 280 6.31 15.80 -19.25
CA ASP A 280 6.39 15.64 -17.80
C ASP A 280 6.29 16.99 -17.08
N LEU A 281 6.85 18.06 -17.68
CA LEU A 281 6.71 19.42 -17.15
C LEU A 281 5.26 19.92 -17.15
N ALA A 282 4.45 19.48 -18.12
CA ALA A 282 3.03 19.85 -18.20
C ALA A 282 2.16 19.18 -17.12
N ARG A 283 2.67 18.16 -16.42
CA ARG A 283 1.95 17.41 -15.39
C ARG A 283 2.28 17.86 -13.96
N LEU A 284 3.29 18.72 -13.80
CA LEU A 284 3.70 19.22 -12.49
C LEU A 284 2.69 20.26 -11.98
N ASP A 285 2.36 20.17 -10.70
CA ASP A 285 1.62 21.22 -10.03
C ASP A 285 2.52 22.44 -9.70
N LYS A 286 1.92 23.53 -9.22
CA LYS A 286 2.65 24.77 -8.91
C LYS A 286 3.76 24.56 -7.88
N ASP A 287 3.52 23.73 -6.87
CA ASP A 287 4.46 23.52 -5.78
C ASP A 287 5.63 22.65 -6.25
N GLU A 288 5.35 21.65 -7.09
CA GLU A 288 6.34 20.81 -7.75
C GLU A 288 7.22 21.59 -8.72
N VAL A 289 6.66 22.55 -9.48
CA VAL A 289 7.44 23.45 -10.35
C VAL A 289 8.39 24.32 -9.53
N MET A 290 7.95 24.84 -8.39
CA MET A 290 8.79 25.64 -7.49
C MET A 290 9.92 24.79 -6.88
N ALA A 291 9.62 23.57 -6.44
CA ALA A 291 10.61 22.64 -5.92
C ALA A 291 11.67 22.27 -6.97
N LEU A 292 11.25 22.03 -8.22
CA LEU A 292 12.15 21.77 -9.35
C LEU A 292 13.06 22.98 -9.62
N HIS A 293 12.49 24.18 -9.65
CA HIS A 293 13.24 25.43 -9.82
C HIS A 293 14.31 25.61 -8.74
N ASP A 294 13.97 25.40 -7.47
CA ASP A 294 14.91 25.53 -6.35
C ASP A 294 16.03 24.49 -6.42
N HIS A 295 15.70 23.26 -6.86
CA HIS A 295 16.69 22.21 -7.07
C HIS A 295 17.67 22.55 -8.19
N LEU A 296 17.17 23.04 -9.34
CA LEU A 296 17.98 23.48 -10.46
C LEU A 296 18.88 24.67 -10.07
N ARG A 297 18.37 25.60 -9.26
CA ARG A 297 19.15 26.72 -8.71
C ARG A 297 20.26 26.24 -7.78
N GLY A 298 19.99 25.23 -6.94
CA GLY A 298 20.98 24.59 -6.08
C GLY A 298 22.10 23.93 -6.88
N LEU A 299 21.76 23.19 -7.93
CA LEU A 299 22.73 22.60 -8.85
C LEU A 299 23.57 23.65 -9.60
N ALA A 300 22.95 24.73 -10.07
CA ALA A 300 23.66 25.85 -10.69
C ALA A 300 24.67 26.51 -9.73
N ALA A 301 24.30 26.68 -8.45
CA ALA A 301 25.19 27.23 -7.45
C ALA A 301 26.38 26.30 -7.13
N LEU A 302 26.13 24.98 -7.05
CA LEU A 302 27.19 23.99 -6.83
C LEU A 302 28.14 23.90 -8.02
N THR A 303 27.63 23.87 -9.25
CA THR A 303 28.46 23.85 -10.46
C THR A 303 29.28 25.14 -10.62
N ALA A 304 28.73 26.29 -10.23
CA ALA A 304 29.48 27.55 -10.18
C ALA A 304 30.66 27.50 -9.18
N LYS A 305 30.44 26.92 -7.98
CA LYS A 305 31.50 26.71 -6.98
C LYS A 305 32.58 25.75 -7.46
N LEU A 306 32.17 24.65 -8.12
CA LEU A 306 33.10 23.65 -8.64
C LEU A 306 33.95 24.17 -9.80
N ARG A 307 33.45 25.12 -10.59
CA ARG A 307 34.21 25.77 -11.68
C ARG A 307 35.29 26.74 -11.18
N GLY A 308 35.51 26.87 -9.87
CA GLY A 308 36.66 27.58 -9.31
C GLY A 308 36.72 29.08 -9.64
N ARG A 309 35.62 29.67 -10.11
CA ARG A 309 35.57 31.12 -10.35
C ARG A 309 35.08 31.79 -9.07
N PRO A 310 35.92 32.60 -8.38
CA PRO A 310 35.40 33.47 -7.33
C PRO A 310 34.39 34.42 -7.96
N VAL A 311 33.13 34.30 -7.56
CA VAL A 311 32.07 35.22 -7.93
C VAL A 311 32.26 36.45 -7.04
N PHE A 312 32.86 37.50 -7.61
CA PHE A 312 32.81 38.86 -7.08
C PHE A 312 31.60 39.58 -7.67
#